data_AF-A0A0L0VJ43-F1
#
_entry.id   AF-A0A0L0VJ43-F1
#
_cell.length_a   1.000
_cell.length_b   1.000
_cell.length_c   1.000
_cell.angle_alpha   90.00
_cell.angle_beta   90.00
_cell.angle_gamma   90.00
#
_symmetry.space_group_name_H-M   'P 1'
#
loop_
_entity.id
_entity.type
_entity.pdbx_description
1 polymer ?
#
loop_
_entity_poly.entity_id
_entity_poly.type
_entity_poly.pdbx_seq_one_letter_code
_entity_poly.pdbx_strand_id
1 'polypeptide(L)'
;MLLQKLFWGTCLATAVHSTSFEPTEPHRHQLVRRQERPLPAVIPPKNGDAANGTVRCGHSFATKNPEKQPGWSSCRDYAGTSLYCPTEQCHIGLPTDTPITAPLNRFAFQNCERYSTADQLIVATAPVIGYMAHNANGVSVVKGPADNVYVCRWRESNSINGVRPYCDGCLYWDWTEPDWTPLLSPP
;
A
#
# COMPACT_ATOMS: atom_id res chain seq x y z
N MET A 1 -2.83 -105.82 46.02
CA MET A 1 -4.31 -105.85 46.02
C MET A 1 -4.81 -104.42 45.89
N LEU A 2 -5.81 -104.23 45.02
CA LEU A 2 -6.46 -102.98 44.64
C LEU A 2 -7.00 -102.15 45.81
N LEU A 3 -6.83 -100.81 45.77
CA LEU A 3 -7.83 -99.73 45.98
C LEU A 3 -7.06 -98.38 46.10
N GLN A 4 -7.18 -97.39 45.19
CA GLN A 4 -8.21 -96.33 45.12
C GLN A 4 -8.29 -95.46 46.42
N LYS A 5 -8.18 -94.13 46.48
CA LYS A 5 -8.38 -93.01 45.53
C LYS A 5 -7.73 -91.70 46.04
N LEU A 6 -7.30 -90.88 45.07
CA LEU A 6 -7.38 -89.40 44.92
C LEU A 6 -7.22 -88.47 46.15
N PHE A 7 -6.38 -87.44 46.00
CA PHE A 7 -6.86 -86.09 45.66
C PHE A 7 -5.75 -85.23 45.02
N TRP A 8 -6.14 -84.50 43.99
CA TRP A 8 -5.34 -83.61 43.17
C TRP A 8 -4.87 -82.35 43.91
N GLY A 9 -3.66 -81.89 43.58
CA GLY A 9 -3.17 -80.53 43.87
C GLY A 9 -2.33 -80.04 42.69
N THR A 10 -2.98 -79.45 41.69
CA THR A 10 -2.32 -78.78 40.57
C THR A 10 -2.26 -77.27 40.84
N CYS A 11 -1.06 -76.75 41.14
CA CYS A 11 -0.79 -75.32 41.12
C CYS A 11 -0.63 -74.87 39.65
N LEU A 12 -1.63 -74.16 39.13
CA LEU A 12 -1.52 -73.44 37.86
C LEU A 12 -1.26 -71.96 38.15
N ALA A 13 -0.16 -71.48 37.58
CA ALA A 13 0.29 -70.10 37.63
C ALA A 13 -0.80 -69.14 37.12
N THR A 14 -1.13 -68.14 37.93
CA THR A 14 -2.04 -67.06 37.56
C THR A 14 -1.40 -66.15 36.52
N ALA A 15 -1.92 -66.19 35.30
CA ALA A 15 -1.65 -65.20 34.27
C ALA A 15 -2.30 -63.86 34.66
N VAL A 16 -1.47 -62.87 34.99
CA VAL A 16 -1.89 -61.48 35.16
C VAL A 16 -2.28 -60.97 33.77
N HIS A 17 -3.59 -60.83 33.54
CA HIS A 17 -4.12 -60.19 32.35
C HIS A 17 -3.92 -58.68 32.48
N SER A 18 -2.96 -58.13 31.76
CA SER A 18 -2.88 -56.69 31.50
C SER A 18 -4.06 -56.29 30.62
N THR A 19 -5.08 -55.66 31.22
CA THR A 19 -6.12 -54.97 30.47
C THR A 19 -5.51 -53.71 29.87
N SER A 20 -5.29 -53.74 28.56
CA SER A 20 -5.04 -52.54 27.77
C SER A 20 -6.34 -51.72 27.75
N PHE A 21 -6.44 -50.70 28.61
CA PHE A 21 -7.46 -49.68 28.47
C PHE A 21 -7.04 -48.76 27.32
N GLU A 22 -7.68 -48.92 26.18
CA GLU A 22 -7.65 -47.95 25.10
C GLU A 22 -8.36 -46.68 25.60
N PRO A 23 -7.70 -45.52 25.65
CA PRO A 23 -8.38 -44.29 26.06
C PRO A 23 -9.37 -43.91 24.97
N THR A 24 -10.67 -43.97 25.28
CA THR A 24 -11.69 -43.36 24.43
C THR A 24 -11.39 -41.87 24.34
N GLU A 25 -10.89 -41.44 23.19
CA GLU A 25 -10.64 -40.04 22.88
C GLU A 25 -11.96 -39.26 23.08
N PRO A 26 -12.01 -38.24 23.95
CA PRO A 26 -13.22 -37.45 24.10
C PRO A 26 -13.45 -36.74 22.77
N HIS A 27 -14.63 -36.94 22.17
CA HIS A 27 -15.07 -36.21 20.99
C HIS A 27 -14.82 -34.72 21.21
N ARG A 28 -13.75 -34.19 20.60
CA ARG A 28 -13.52 -32.75 20.53
C ARG A 28 -14.78 -32.18 19.92
N HIS A 29 -15.49 -31.35 20.67
CA HIS A 29 -16.48 -30.46 20.10
C HIS A 29 -15.76 -29.72 18.95
N GLN A 30 -16.12 -30.04 17.72
CA GLN A 30 -15.77 -29.19 16.59
C GLN A 30 -16.40 -27.84 16.92
N LEU A 31 -15.56 -26.87 17.26
CA LEU A 31 -15.95 -25.49 17.26
C LEU A 31 -16.51 -25.23 15.86
N VAL A 32 -17.84 -25.10 15.78
CA VAL A 32 -18.51 -24.68 14.55
C VAL A 32 -17.82 -23.39 14.13
N ARG A 33 -17.12 -23.43 12.98
CA ARG A 33 -16.51 -22.26 12.39
C ARG A 33 -17.62 -21.21 12.31
N ARG A 34 -17.47 -20.12 13.08
CA ARG A 34 -18.38 -18.99 13.00
C ARG A 34 -18.50 -18.65 11.52
N GLN A 35 -19.69 -18.84 10.96
CA GLN A 35 -19.97 -18.46 9.58
C GLN A 35 -19.53 -17.00 9.46
N GLU A 36 -18.51 -16.75 8.64
CA GLU A 36 -18.03 -15.39 8.41
C GLU A 36 -19.25 -14.59 7.97
N ARG A 37 -19.66 -13.64 8.82
CA ARG A 37 -20.67 -12.66 8.44
C ARG A 37 -20.13 -12.04 7.15
N PRO A 38 -20.88 -12.02 6.04
CA PRO A 38 -20.46 -11.32 4.84
C PRO A 38 -20.02 -9.92 5.29
N LEU A 39 -18.76 -9.57 4.99
CA LEU A 39 -18.30 -8.21 5.21
C LEU A 39 -19.37 -7.30 4.59
N PRO A 40 -19.89 -6.30 5.33
CA PRO A 40 -20.83 -5.36 4.75
C PRO A 40 -20.22 -4.86 3.45
N ALA A 41 -21.01 -4.84 2.37
CA ALA A 41 -20.55 -4.37 1.08
C ALA A 41 -19.87 -3.01 1.28
N VAL A 42 -18.59 -2.91 0.97
CA VAL A 42 -17.84 -1.65 1.06
C VAL A 42 -18.50 -0.71 0.07
N ILE A 43 -19.29 0.22 0.58
CA ILE A 43 -19.91 1.25 -0.26
C ILE A 43 -18.76 2.05 -0.86
N PRO A 44 -18.65 2.14 -2.20
CA PRO A 44 -17.62 2.97 -2.82
C PRO A 44 -17.74 4.41 -2.30
N PRO A 45 -16.62 5.05 -1.97
CA PRO A 45 -16.65 6.43 -1.49
C PRO A 45 -17.21 7.35 -2.58
N LYS A 46 -17.94 8.38 -2.15
CA LYS A 46 -18.50 9.43 -2.99
C LYS A 46 -17.63 10.68 -2.92
N ASN A 47 -17.83 11.59 -3.87
CA ASN A 47 -17.14 12.87 -3.87
C ASN A 47 -17.41 13.62 -2.55
N GLY A 48 -16.33 14.04 -1.88
CA GLY A 48 -16.37 14.73 -0.60
C GLY A 48 -16.27 13.80 0.62
N ASP A 49 -16.34 12.48 0.45
CA ASP A 49 -16.07 11.54 1.55
C ASP A 49 -14.60 11.64 1.97
N ALA A 50 -14.34 11.59 3.27
CA ALA A 50 -12.97 11.62 3.79
C ALA A 50 -12.22 10.33 3.46
N ALA A 51 -10.98 10.47 3.01
CA ALA A 51 -10.04 9.36 2.93
C ALA A 51 -9.69 8.86 4.32
N ASN A 52 -9.53 7.55 4.46
CA ASN A 52 -9.14 6.97 5.74
C ASN A 52 -7.62 7.05 5.93
N GLY A 53 -7.18 7.95 6.80
CA GLY A 53 -5.77 8.11 7.15
C GLY A 53 -4.91 8.78 6.08
N THR A 54 -3.59 8.62 6.21
CA THR A 54 -2.59 9.23 5.34
C THR A 54 -2.57 8.60 3.96
N VAL A 55 -2.66 9.43 2.94
CA VAL A 55 -2.63 9.02 1.53
C VAL A 55 -1.27 9.29 0.94
N ARG A 56 -0.74 8.35 0.17
CA ARG A 56 0.49 8.54 -0.61
C ARG A 56 0.16 8.74 -2.08
N CYS A 57 0.49 9.91 -2.63
CA CYS A 57 0.17 10.27 -4.02
C CYS A 57 1.09 9.53 -5.02
N GLY A 58 0.86 8.23 -5.22
CA GLY A 58 1.78 7.36 -5.96
C GLY A 58 1.89 7.63 -7.46
N HIS A 59 0.77 7.89 -8.12
CA HIS A 59 0.71 8.05 -9.58
C HIS A 59 0.78 9.51 -10.01
N SER A 60 0.15 10.43 -9.28
CA SER A 60 0.21 11.84 -9.63
C SER A 60 -0.01 12.74 -8.43
N PHE A 61 0.54 13.95 -8.50
CA PHE A 61 0.33 15.02 -7.53
C PHE A 61 0.21 16.36 -8.25
N ALA A 62 -0.75 17.16 -7.84
CA ALA A 62 -1.02 18.51 -8.33
C ALA A 62 -1.15 18.65 -9.86
N THR A 63 -1.72 17.63 -10.51
CA THR A 63 -1.92 17.60 -11.97
C THR A 63 -3.23 18.24 -12.41
N LYS A 64 -4.29 18.12 -11.61
CA LYS A 64 -5.63 18.66 -11.83
C LYS A 64 -6.20 19.28 -10.55
N ASN A 65 -5.59 20.36 -10.06
CA ASN A 65 -6.06 21.02 -8.85
C ASN A 65 -7.48 21.61 -9.02
N PRO A 66 -8.30 21.64 -7.96
CA PRO A 66 -9.63 22.22 -8.01
C PRO A 66 -9.57 23.74 -8.18
N GLU A 67 -10.07 24.25 -9.32
CA GLU A 67 -9.96 25.66 -9.72
C GLU A 67 -10.55 26.66 -8.69
N LYS A 68 -11.58 26.23 -7.95
CA LYS A 68 -12.31 27.08 -6.99
C LYS A 68 -11.87 26.87 -5.53
N GLN A 69 -10.84 26.05 -5.28
CA GLN A 69 -10.36 25.74 -3.94
C GLN A 69 -8.83 25.86 -3.89
N PRO A 70 -8.30 27.10 -3.83
CA PRO A 70 -6.87 27.30 -3.65
C PRO A 70 -6.40 26.63 -2.36
N GLY A 71 -5.15 26.15 -2.36
CA GLY A 71 -4.60 25.39 -1.25
C GLY A 71 -4.94 23.89 -1.27
N TRP A 72 -5.77 23.42 -2.20
CA TRP A 72 -6.00 21.99 -2.41
C TRP A 72 -5.24 21.49 -3.64
N SER A 73 -4.67 20.29 -3.52
CA SER A 73 -3.94 19.61 -4.59
C SER A 73 -4.60 18.29 -4.95
N SER A 74 -4.63 17.99 -6.24
CA SER A 74 -4.98 16.67 -6.75
C SER A 74 -3.93 15.64 -6.35
N CYS A 75 -4.40 14.44 -6.03
CA CYS A 75 -3.56 13.32 -5.61
C CYS A 75 -4.16 12.04 -6.19
N ARG A 76 -3.36 11.28 -6.94
CA ARG A 76 -3.72 9.92 -7.33
C ARG A 76 -2.81 8.93 -6.62
N ASP A 77 -3.40 8.11 -5.77
CA ASP A 77 -2.66 7.10 -5.02
C ASP A 77 -2.18 5.94 -5.92
N TYR A 78 -1.45 4.98 -5.37
CA TYR A 78 -0.99 3.81 -6.13
C TYR A 78 -2.12 2.86 -6.56
N ALA A 79 -3.27 2.89 -5.89
CA ALA A 79 -4.47 2.12 -6.27
C ALA A 79 -5.23 2.78 -7.43
N GLY A 80 -4.84 3.98 -7.84
CA GLY A 80 -5.51 4.76 -8.88
C GLY A 80 -6.67 5.60 -8.37
N THR A 81 -6.87 5.67 -7.05
CA THR A 81 -7.91 6.47 -6.41
C THR A 81 -7.65 7.96 -6.67
N SER A 82 -8.67 8.68 -7.10
CA SER A 82 -8.66 10.14 -7.28
C SER A 82 -9.04 10.86 -5.99
N LEU A 83 -8.17 11.76 -5.50
CA LEU A 83 -8.42 12.55 -4.29
C LEU A 83 -8.06 14.02 -4.49
N TYR A 84 -8.65 14.88 -3.65
CA TYR A 84 -8.13 16.22 -3.37
C TYR A 84 -7.62 16.26 -1.93
N CYS A 85 -6.44 16.81 -1.72
CA CYS A 85 -5.80 16.91 -0.41
C CYS A 85 -5.47 18.39 -0.10
N PRO A 86 -5.63 18.85 1.16
CA PRO A 86 -5.08 20.13 1.58
C PRO A 86 -3.57 20.12 1.41
N THR A 87 -3.03 21.02 0.61
CA THR A 87 -1.60 21.04 0.23
C THR A 87 -0.70 21.30 1.44
N GLU A 88 -1.18 22.07 2.42
CA GLU A 88 -0.48 22.32 3.68
C GLU A 88 -0.37 21.09 4.59
N GLN A 89 -1.22 20.07 4.36
CA GLN A 89 -1.19 18.79 5.08
C GLN A 89 -0.37 17.74 4.31
N CYS A 90 0.29 18.14 3.22
CA CYS A 90 1.16 17.26 2.44
C CYS A 90 2.64 17.47 2.82
N HIS A 91 3.40 16.38 2.81
CA HIS A 91 4.81 16.36 3.16
C HIS A 91 5.55 15.28 2.36
N ILE A 92 6.89 15.39 2.31
CA ILE A 92 7.77 14.35 1.76
C ILE A 92 8.29 13.45 2.89
N GLY A 93 9.20 12.52 2.59
CA GLY A 93 9.83 11.66 3.61
C GLY A 93 9.05 10.37 3.87
N LEU A 94 8.85 10.04 5.14
CA LEU A 94 8.21 8.83 5.64
C LEU A 94 6.72 9.07 5.98
N PRO A 95 5.87 8.04 6.02
CA PRO A 95 4.46 8.20 6.41
C PRO A 95 4.24 8.79 7.81
N THR A 96 5.24 8.72 8.68
CA THR A 96 5.20 9.22 10.07
C THR A 96 5.76 10.64 10.20
N ASP A 97 6.30 11.20 9.12
CA ASP A 97 6.72 12.60 9.10
C ASP A 97 5.51 13.53 9.10
N THR A 98 5.78 14.82 9.23
CA THR A 98 4.76 15.87 9.22
C THR A 98 5.16 16.96 8.22
N PRO A 99 4.23 17.84 7.83
CA PRO A 99 4.56 19.04 7.04
C PRO A 99 5.63 19.94 7.69
N ILE A 100 5.86 19.82 9.00
CA ILE A 100 6.91 20.55 9.72
C ILE A 100 8.27 19.87 9.56
N THR A 101 8.33 18.54 9.73
CA THR A 101 9.61 17.79 9.71
C THR A 101 10.12 17.54 8.29
N ALA A 102 9.22 17.37 7.33
CA ALA A 102 9.53 17.07 5.94
C ALA A 102 8.68 17.91 4.96
N PRO A 103 8.83 19.24 4.99
CA PRO A 103 7.92 20.15 4.29
C PRO A 103 7.95 19.96 2.77
N LEU A 104 6.77 20.08 2.13
CA LEU A 104 6.60 19.94 0.68
C LEU A 104 7.35 21.03 -0.11
N ASN A 105 7.66 22.20 0.48
CA ASN A 105 8.41 23.26 -0.21
C ASN A 105 9.87 22.88 -0.57
N ARG A 106 10.37 21.76 -0.04
CA ARG A 106 11.68 21.18 -0.40
C ARG A 106 11.56 20.09 -1.47
N PHE A 107 10.37 19.87 -2.00
CA PHE A 107 10.13 18.78 -2.95
C PHE A 107 10.77 19.10 -4.30
N ALA A 108 11.83 18.35 -4.61
CA ALA A 108 12.59 18.51 -5.83
C ALA A 108 13.13 17.17 -6.30
N PHE A 109 13.21 17.01 -7.61
CA PHE A 109 13.88 15.91 -8.29
C PHE A 109 15.27 16.38 -8.76
N GLN A 110 16.11 15.43 -9.14
CA GLN A 110 17.49 15.69 -9.52
C GLN A 110 17.84 15.13 -10.90
N ASN A 111 18.77 15.79 -11.58
CA ASN A 111 19.32 15.40 -12.86
C ASN A 111 18.23 15.11 -13.91
N CYS A 112 17.30 16.05 -14.05
CA CYS A 112 16.16 15.89 -14.96
C CYS A 112 16.42 16.57 -16.30
N GLU A 113 15.89 16.00 -17.37
CA GLU A 113 15.85 16.61 -18.70
C GLU A 113 14.78 17.70 -18.69
N ARG A 114 15.14 18.97 -18.87
CA ARG A 114 14.18 20.07 -19.05
C ARG A 114 13.68 20.05 -20.49
N TYR A 115 12.36 19.95 -20.66
CA TYR A 115 11.72 20.09 -21.96
C TYR A 115 11.88 21.52 -22.45
N SER A 116 12.60 21.70 -23.55
CA SER A 116 12.86 22.96 -24.22
C SER A 116 12.92 22.72 -25.72
N THR A 117 12.42 23.66 -26.52
CA THR A 117 12.51 23.60 -27.98
C THR A 117 13.94 23.83 -28.50
N ALA A 118 14.83 24.34 -27.66
CA ALA A 118 16.14 24.80 -28.08
C ALA A 118 17.27 23.78 -27.84
N ASP A 119 17.19 22.93 -26.81
CA ASP A 119 18.20 21.90 -26.49
C ASP A 119 17.70 20.96 -25.38
N GLN A 120 18.25 19.73 -25.32
CA GLN A 120 18.11 18.85 -24.14
C GLN A 120 19.04 19.36 -23.01
N LEU A 121 18.48 20.13 -22.08
CA LEU A 121 19.21 20.61 -20.91
C LEU A 121 18.97 19.69 -19.70
N ILE A 122 20.04 19.13 -19.14
CA ILE A 122 19.97 18.45 -17.84
C ILE A 122 20.09 19.47 -16.71
N VAL A 123 19.06 19.57 -15.87
CA VAL A 123 19.08 20.41 -14.67
C VAL A 123 19.44 19.57 -13.44
N ALA A 124 20.38 20.06 -12.64
CA ALA A 124 20.82 19.37 -11.42
C ALA A 124 19.67 19.20 -10.41
N THR A 125 18.82 20.22 -10.29
CA THR A 125 17.65 20.23 -9.38
C THR A 125 16.42 20.75 -10.13
N ALA A 126 15.33 19.98 -10.12
CA ALA A 126 14.03 20.34 -10.67
C ALA A 126 13.01 20.48 -9.53
N PRO A 127 12.65 21.71 -9.13
CA PRO A 127 11.60 21.92 -8.14
C PRO A 127 10.25 21.36 -8.63
N VAL A 128 9.53 20.66 -7.77
CA VAL A 128 8.29 19.96 -8.13
C VAL A 128 7.09 20.77 -7.63
N ILE A 129 6.30 21.32 -8.57
CA ILE A 129 4.96 21.86 -8.29
C ILE A 129 3.92 20.74 -8.42
N GLY A 130 4.08 19.88 -9.43
CA GLY A 130 3.25 18.69 -9.64
C GLY A 130 3.95 17.69 -10.54
N TYR A 131 3.48 16.44 -10.55
CA TYR A 131 4.04 15.41 -11.40
C TYR A 131 3.01 14.36 -11.80
N MET A 132 3.32 13.68 -12.89
CA MET A 132 2.73 12.42 -13.31
C MET A 132 3.82 11.36 -13.39
N ALA A 133 3.66 10.27 -12.63
CA ALA A 133 4.62 9.18 -12.54
C ALA A 133 4.19 7.99 -13.42
N HIS A 134 5.05 7.63 -14.37
CA HIS A 134 4.95 6.41 -15.15
C HIS A 134 5.74 5.32 -14.43
N ASN A 135 5.18 4.84 -13.33
CA ASN A 135 5.87 3.98 -12.35
C ASN A 135 6.49 2.71 -12.97
N ALA A 136 5.81 2.08 -13.93
CA ALA A 136 6.33 0.91 -14.64
C ALA A 136 7.59 1.18 -15.48
N ASN A 137 7.80 2.44 -15.88
CA ASN A 137 8.91 2.86 -16.74
C ASN A 137 10.04 3.57 -15.96
N GLY A 138 9.83 3.85 -14.67
CA GLY A 138 10.80 4.61 -13.87
C GLY A 138 10.96 6.06 -14.32
N VAL A 139 9.89 6.72 -14.77
CA VAL A 139 9.92 8.10 -15.29
C VAL A 139 8.76 8.93 -14.75
N SER A 140 9.02 10.20 -14.45
CA SER A 140 8.00 11.19 -14.11
C SER A 140 8.11 12.38 -15.04
N VAL A 141 6.96 12.86 -15.51
CA VAL A 141 6.81 14.20 -16.05
C VAL A 141 6.52 15.14 -14.88
N VAL A 142 7.34 16.17 -14.73
CA VAL A 142 7.28 17.12 -13.61
C VAL A 142 6.99 18.51 -14.14
N LYS A 143 6.01 19.19 -13.55
CA LYS A 143 5.83 20.63 -13.69
C LYS A 143 6.54 21.33 -12.54
N GLY A 144 7.39 22.28 -12.88
CA GLY A 144 8.03 23.18 -11.93
C GLY A 144 7.64 24.64 -12.14
N PRO A 145 8.30 25.57 -11.44
CA PRO A 145 8.02 27.00 -11.53
C PRO A 145 8.19 27.55 -12.95
N ALA A 146 7.49 28.65 -13.26
CA ALA A 146 7.50 29.32 -14.57
C ALA A 146 7.16 28.36 -15.74
N ASP A 147 6.21 27.46 -15.51
CA ASP A 147 5.70 26.48 -16.48
C ASP A 147 6.77 25.55 -17.07
N ASN A 148 7.89 25.39 -16.35
CA ASN A 148 8.92 24.45 -16.75
C ASN A 148 8.41 23.01 -16.65
N VAL A 149 8.71 22.23 -17.69
CA VAL A 149 8.44 20.80 -17.73
C VAL A 149 9.76 20.05 -17.69
N TYR A 150 9.83 19.01 -16.85
CA TYR A 150 10.99 18.15 -16.73
C TYR A 150 10.60 16.68 -16.90
N VAL A 151 11.49 15.90 -17.51
CA VAL A 151 11.44 14.45 -17.53
C VAL A 151 12.51 13.94 -16.57
N CYS A 152 12.07 13.32 -15.48
CA CYS A 152 12.94 12.85 -14.40
C CYS A 152 12.87 11.33 -14.31
N ARG A 153 14.02 10.66 -14.42
CA ARG A 153 14.10 9.19 -14.43
C ARG A 153 14.60 8.66 -13.10
N TRP A 154 14.15 7.47 -12.68
CA TRP A 154 14.72 6.70 -11.58
C TRP A 154 14.89 5.24 -11.98
N ARG A 155 15.98 4.63 -11.48
CA ARG A 155 16.26 3.21 -11.66
C ARG A 155 16.02 2.40 -10.40
N GLU A 156 16.15 3.05 -9.24
CA GLU A 156 16.09 2.41 -7.93
C GLU A 156 14.95 2.98 -7.10
N SER A 157 14.39 2.18 -6.19
CA SER A 157 13.23 2.52 -5.36
C SER A 157 13.52 3.60 -4.32
N ASN A 158 14.79 3.86 -4.00
CA ASN A 158 15.25 4.89 -3.07
C ASN A 158 15.71 6.19 -3.77
N SER A 159 15.59 6.27 -5.10
CA SER A 159 15.93 7.48 -5.83
C SER A 159 15.07 8.66 -5.37
N ILE A 160 15.68 9.84 -5.26
CA ILE A 160 14.95 11.08 -4.96
C ILE A 160 13.83 11.36 -5.98
N ASN A 161 14.01 10.92 -7.24
CA ASN A 161 13.01 11.03 -8.30
C ASN A 161 11.81 10.07 -8.11
N GLY A 162 11.97 9.07 -7.25
CA GLY A 162 10.93 8.13 -6.83
C GLY A 162 10.15 8.57 -5.59
N VAL A 163 10.50 9.69 -4.95
CA VAL A 163 9.78 10.21 -3.78
C VAL A 163 8.36 10.60 -4.17
N ARG A 164 7.41 10.33 -3.27
CA ARG A 164 5.99 10.68 -3.40
C ARG A 164 5.52 11.32 -2.10
N PRO A 165 4.74 12.41 -2.14
CA PRO A 165 4.25 13.04 -0.95
C PRO A 165 3.20 12.16 -0.27
N TYR A 166 3.16 12.30 1.05
CA TYR A 166 2.10 11.83 1.90
C TYR A 166 1.22 13.02 2.26
N CYS A 167 -0.09 12.83 2.32
CA CYS A 167 -1.07 13.86 2.62
C CYS A 167 -2.14 13.33 3.58
N ASP A 168 -2.46 14.13 4.58
CA ASP A 168 -3.58 13.87 5.49
C ASP A 168 -4.81 14.71 5.13
N GLY A 169 -5.99 14.29 5.61
CA GLY A 169 -7.23 15.05 5.44
C GLY A 169 -7.75 15.11 4.00
N CYS A 170 -7.33 14.17 3.15
CA CYS A 170 -7.78 14.10 1.77
C CYS A 170 -9.27 13.72 1.66
N LEU A 171 -9.91 14.16 0.60
CA LEU A 171 -11.28 13.82 0.23
C LEU A 171 -11.26 13.04 -1.08
N TYR A 172 -12.07 11.98 -1.16
CA TYR A 172 -12.35 11.31 -2.42
C TYR A 172 -13.01 12.28 -3.38
N TRP A 173 -12.54 12.30 -4.62
CA TRP A 173 -13.15 13.11 -5.65
C TRP A 173 -12.84 12.54 -7.01
N ASP A 174 -13.86 12.19 -7.78
CA ASP A 174 -13.66 11.70 -9.13
C ASP A 174 -13.26 12.84 -10.08
N TRP A 175 -12.13 12.65 -10.76
CA TRP A 175 -11.58 13.53 -11.77
C TRP A 175 -10.71 12.74 -12.74
N THR A 176 -10.72 13.17 -13.99
CA THR A 176 -9.90 12.58 -15.05
C THR A 176 -8.52 13.21 -15.05
N GLU A 177 -7.50 12.36 -15.04
CA GLU A 177 -6.11 12.77 -15.18
C GLU A 177 -5.88 13.47 -16.53
N PRO A 178 -5.27 14.66 -16.57
CA PRO A 178 -4.86 15.27 -17.83
C PRO A 178 -3.74 14.46 -18.46
N ASP A 179 -3.74 14.28 -19.77
CA ASP A 179 -2.67 13.53 -20.44
C ASP A 179 -1.38 14.36 -20.53
N TRP A 180 -0.38 14.01 -19.72
CA TRP A 180 0.97 14.60 -19.78
C TRP A 180 1.95 13.70 -20.54
N THR A 181 1.50 12.55 -21.06
CA THR A 181 2.32 11.58 -21.80
C THR A 181 2.96 12.16 -23.07
N PRO A 182 2.32 13.07 -23.83
CA PRO A 182 2.97 13.71 -24.98
C PRO A 182 4.28 14.44 -24.63
N LEU A 183 4.47 14.83 -23.37
CA LEU A 183 5.69 15.48 -22.88
C LEU A 183 6.86 14.50 -22.67
N LEU A 184 6.63 13.19 -22.82
CA LEU A 184 7.67 12.16 -22.80
C LEU A 184 8.30 11.92 -24.18
N SER A 185 7.64 12.35 -25.25
CA SER A 185 8.19 12.23 -26.60
C SER A 185 9.28 13.28 -26.79
N PRO A 186 10.39 12.95 -27.49
CA PRO A 186 11.32 13.97 -27.96
C PRO A 186 10.55 15.01 -28.82
N PRO A 187 10.91 16.30 -28.76
CA PRO A 187 10.36 17.32 -29.65
C PRO A 187 10.64 17.03 -31.13
#